data_AF-A0A1A8R4Q4-F1
#
_entry.id   AF-A0A1A8R4Q4-F1
#
_cell.length_a   1.000
_cell.length_b   1.000
_cell.length_c   1.000
_cell.angle_alpha   90.00
_cell.angle_beta   90.00
_cell.angle_gamma   90.00
#
_symmetry.space_group_name_H-M   'P 1'
#
loop_
_entity.id
_entity.type
_entity.pdbx_description
1 polymer ?
#
loop_
_entity_poly.entity_id
_entity_poly.type
_entity_poly.pdbx_seq_one_letter_code
_entity_poly.pdbx_strand_id
1 'polypeptide(L)' 'NKLDLKKAILQIEPLAAGTMTGIAIKTAMNEAFTEQSGARPRSRKISKVAIIVTDGRPQDQVEEVSAEARAS' A
#
# COMPACT_ATOMS: atom_id res chain seq x y z
N ASN A 1 -9.69 7.02 -15.25
CA ASN A 1 -9.15 6.41 -16.48
C ASN A 1 -8.95 4.90 -16.26
N LYS A 2 -9.96 4.07 -16.56
CA LYS A 2 -10.02 2.64 -16.15
C LYS A 2 -9.16 1.73 -17.03
N LEU A 3 -9.02 2.06 -18.31
CA LEU A 3 -8.27 1.25 -19.28
C LEU A 3 -6.77 1.30 -18.99
N ASP A 4 -6.24 2.49 -18.69
CA ASP A 4 -4.82 2.67 -18.43
C ASP A 4 -4.38 1.95 -17.15
N LEU A 5 -5.23 1.94 -16.11
CA LEU A 5 -4.95 1.17 -14.89
C LEU A 5 -4.83 -0.33 -15.17
N LYS A 6 -5.73 -0.90 -16.00
CA LYS A 6 -5.65 -2.31 -16.38
C LYS A 6 -4.38 -2.61 -17.16
N LYS A 7 -4.00 -1.75 -18.10
CA LYS A 7 -2.75 -1.89 -18.85
C LYS A 7 -1.54 -1.85 -17.93
N ALA A 8 -1.48 -0.91 -16.99
CA ALA A 8 -0.38 -0.80 -16.03
C ALA A 8 -0.23 -2.06 -15.17
N ILE A 9 -1.33 -2.63 -14.68
CA ILE A 9 -1.32 -3.88 -13.89
C ILE A 9 -0.73 -5.05 -14.69
N LEU A 10 -1.07 -5.16 -15.99
CA LEU A 10 -0.57 -6.21 -16.87
C LEU A 10 0.92 -6.09 -17.23
N GLN A 11 1.59 -4.99 -16.83
CA GLN A 11 3.01 -4.76 -17.09
C GLN A 11 3.85 -4.88 -15.81
N ILE A 12 3.26 -5.25 -14.67
CA ILE A 12 4.00 -5.46 -13.43
C ILE A 12 4.80 -6.76 -13.55
N GLU A 13 6.13 -6.65 -13.43
CA GLU A 13 7.02 -7.79 -13.33
C GLU A 13 7.16 -8.23 -11.86
N PRO A 14 7.00 -9.52 -11.54
CA PRO A 14 7.21 -10.02 -10.19
C PRO A 14 8.66 -9.78 -9.74
N LEU A 15 8.82 -9.20 -8.55
CA LEU A 15 10.13 -9.08 -7.91
C LEU A 15 10.44 -10.40 -7.18
N ALA A 16 11.62 -10.97 -7.41
CA ALA A 16 12.07 -12.22 -6.77
C ALA A 16 12.58 -12.03 -5.32
N ALA A 17 12.10 -11.00 -4.62
CA ALA A 17 12.52 -10.67 -3.26
C ALA A 17 11.63 -11.34 -2.18
N GLY A 18 12.10 -11.36 -0.93
CA GLY A 18 11.33 -11.89 0.20
C GLY A 18 10.08 -11.07 0.55
N THR A 19 9.23 -11.62 1.41
CA THR A 19 7.92 -11.05 1.79
C THR A 19 8.04 -10.08 2.96
N MET A 20 8.45 -8.84 2.67
CA MET A 20 8.61 -7.74 3.65
C MET A 20 7.31 -6.91 3.76
N THR A 21 6.30 -7.45 4.44
CA THR A 21 4.95 -6.85 4.47
C THR A 21 4.91 -5.61 5.35
N GLY A 22 5.65 -5.59 6.46
CA GLY A 22 5.70 -4.45 7.37
C GLY A 22 6.30 -3.21 6.69
N ILE A 23 7.40 -3.39 5.95
CA ILE A 23 7.98 -2.33 5.12
C ILE A 23 6.99 -1.86 4.05
N ALA A 24 6.32 -2.78 3.35
CA ALA A 24 5.35 -2.42 2.33
C ALA A 24 4.20 -1.55 2.88
N ILE A 25 3.69 -1.86 4.08
CA ILE A 25 2.67 -1.04 4.75
C ILE A 25 3.22 0.34 5.08
N LYS A 26 4.42 0.41 5.67
CA LYS A 26 5.07 1.68 6.02
C LYS A 26 5.28 2.57 4.79
N THR A 27 5.76 2.00 3.69
CA THR A 27 5.93 2.70 2.41
C THR A 27 4.59 3.19 1.87
N ALA A 28 3.53 2.37 1.94
CA ALA A 28 2.20 2.80 1.51
C ALA A 28 1.70 4.03 2.30
N MET A 29 1.93 4.08 3.61
CA MET A 29 1.57 5.23 4.45
C MET A 29 2.38 6.48 4.13
N ASN A 30 3.70 6.33 4.02
CA ASN A 30 4.63 7.45 3.93
C ASN A 30 4.78 8.03 2.53
N GLU A 31 4.52 7.22 1.49
CA GLU A 31 4.77 7.61 0.11
C GLU A 31 3.49 7.58 -0.74
N ALA A 32 2.77 6.45 -0.76
CA ALA A 32 1.62 6.29 -1.65
C ALA A 32 0.38 7.07 -1.17
N PHE A 33 0.14 7.12 0.15
CA PHE A 33 -1.02 7.79 0.75
C PHE A 33 -0.79 9.26 1.12
N THR A 34 0.13 9.92 0.41
CA THR A 34 0.40 11.36 0.53
C THR A 34 -0.40 12.17 -0.49
N GLU A 35 -0.70 13.43 -0.15
CA GLU A 35 -1.42 14.32 -1.08
C GLU A 35 -0.59 14.59 -2.36
N GLN A 36 0.73 14.62 -2.23
CA GLN A 36 1.69 14.75 -3.33
C GLN A 36 1.59 13.58 -4.31
N SER A 37 1.34 12.36 -3.82
CA SER A 37 1.11 11.16 -4.62
C SER A 37 -0.35 11.01 -5.10
N GLY A 38 -1.18 12.04 -4.91
CA GLY A 38 -2.57 12.06 -5.39
C GLY A 38 -3.59 11.52 -4.40
N ALA A 39 -3.21 11.25 -3.14
CA ALA A 39 -4.19 10.98 -2.10
C ALA A 39 -5.08 12.20 -1.85
N ARG A 40 -6.35 11.95 -1.54
CA ARG A 40 -7.31 13.02 -1.29
C ARG A 40 -7.05 13.64 0.09
N PRO A 41 -7.17 14.98 0.24
CA PRO A 41 -6.92 15.64 1.51
C PRO A 41 -7.81 15.15 2.64
N ARG A 42 -7.26 15.11 3.87
CA ARG A 42 -8.01 14.67 5.07
C ARG A 42 -9.28 15.50 5.29
N SER A 43 -9.29 16.78 4.91
CA SER A 43 -10.45 17.67 5.01
C SER A 43 -11.68 17.18 4.25
N ARG A 44 -11.49 16.37 3.19
CA ARG A 44 -12.60 15.77 2.42
C ARG A 44 -13.22 14.55 3.10
N LYS A 45 -12.62 14.03 4.19
CA LYS A 45 -13.09 12.87 4.96
C LYS A 45 -13.35 11.62 4.11
N ILE A 46 -12.53 11.40 3.09
CA ILE A 46 -12.66 10.20 2.24
C ILE A 46 -11.62 9.17 2.67
N SER A 47 -12.09 7.96 2.97
CA SER A 47 -11.25 6.85 3.42
C SER A 47 -10.18 6.48 2.38
N LYS A 48 -9.00 6.13 2.91
CA LYS A 48 -7.91 5.49 2.17
C LYS A 48 -8.01 3.98 2.43
N VAL A 49 -7.88 3.18 1.40
CA VAL A 49 -8.02 1.71 1.49
C VAL A 49 -6.80 1.07 0.86
N ALA A 50 -6.09 0.25 1.63
CA ALA A 50 -5.02 -0.61 1.16
C ALA A 50 -5.51 -2.07 1.15
N ILE A 51 -5.25 -2.78 0.05
CA ILE A 51 -5.52 -4.22 -0.10
C ILE A 51 -4.17 -4.90 -0.23
N ILE A 52 -3.85 -5.80 0.69
CA ILE A 52 -2.59 -6.52 0.73
C ILE A 52 -2.87 -7.98 0.37
N VAL A 53 -2.18 -8.47 -0.65
CA VAL A 53 -2.22 -9.88 -1.07
C VAL A 53 -0.85 -10.46 -0.82
N THR A 54 -0.78 -11.47 0.05
CA THR A 54 0.46 -12.17 0.43
C THR A 54 0.19 -13.67 0.43
N ASP A 55 1.23 -14.46 0.22
CA ASP A 55 1.22 -15.91 0.18
C ASP A 55 1.40 -16.57 1.55
N GLY A 56 1.69 -15.81 2.63
CA GLY A 56 1.78 -16.38 3.96
C GLY A 56 2.45 -15.51 5.02
N ARG A 57 3.42 -16.09 5.73
CA ARG A 57 4.04 -15.47 6.91
C ARG A 57 5.04 -14.39 6.48
N PRO A 58 4.90 -13.15 6.96
CA PRO A 58 5.85 -12.09 6.69
C PRO A 58 7.22 -12.41 7.29
N GLN A 59 8.28 -11.90 6.65
CA GLN A 59 9.66 -12.03 7.13
C GLN A 59 10.07 -10.87 8.07
N ASP A 60 9.13 -9.96 8.34
CA ASP A 60 9.29 -8.78 9.19
C ASP A 60 8.13 -8.60 10.19
N GLN A 61 8.27 -7.63 11.10
CA GLN A 61 7.23 -7.29 12.08
C GLN A 61 6.11 -6.46 11.43
N VAL A 62 4.89 -6.98 11.47
CA VAL A 62 3.73 -6.39 10.76
C VAL A 62 2.68 -5.79 11.71
N GLU A 63 2.60 -6.28 12.95
CA GLU A 63 1.49 -5.95 13.84
C GLU A 63 1.44 -4.46 14.22
N GLU A 64 2.56 -3.90 14.68
CA GLU A 64 2.67 -2.51 15.10
C GLU A 64 2.41 -1.54 13.94
N VAL A 65 3.11 -1.71 12.81
CA VAL A 65 2.93 -0.86 11.63
C VAL A 65 1.51 -0.95 11.05
N SER A 66 0.86 -2.12 11.13
CA SER A 66 -0.53 -2.27 10.73
C SER A 66 -1.50 -1.55 11.68
N ALA A 67 -1.22 -1.55 12.99
CA ALA A 67 -2.02 -0.83 13.96
C ALA A 67 -1.91 0.68 13.74
N GLU A 68 -0.70 1.19 13.53
CA GLU A 68 -0.45 2.59 13.18
C GLU A 68 -1.15 2.99 11.88
N ALA A 69 -1.11 2.13 10.85
CA ALA A 69 -1.79 2.38 9.57
C ALA A 69 -3.29 2.58 9.73
N ARG A 70 -3.93 1.79 10.59
CA ARG A 70 -5.38 1.88 10.85
C ARG A 70 -5.76 3.09 11.70
N ALA A 71 -4.85 3.56 12.56
CA ALA A 71 -5.07 4.73 13.41
C ALA A 71 -4.86 6.07 12.68
N SER A 72 -4.30 6.04 11.46
CA SER A 72 -3.93 7.22 10.67
C SER A 72 -5.07 7.88 9.88
#